data_AF-A0A958J9J4-F1
#
_entry.id   AF-A0A958J9J4-F1
#
_cell.length_a   1.000
_cell.length_b   1.000
_cell.length_c   1.000
_cell.angle_alpha   90.00
_cell.angle_beta   90.00
_cell.angle_gamma   90.00
#
_symmetry.space_group_name_H-M   'P 1'
#
loop_
_entity.id
_entity.type
_entity.pdbx_description
1 polymer ?
#
loop_
_entity_poly.entity_id
_entity_poly.type
_entity_poly.pdbx_seq_one_letter_code
_entity_poly.pdbx_strand_id
1 'polypeptide(L)' 'CIVSSDSDFTKLASRIRESGLVVYGFGEKKTPEPFVSACDKFIYTEVLV' A
#
# COMPACT_ATOMS: atom_id res chain seq x y z
N CYS A 1 8.98 5.25 -6.35
CA CYS A 1 7.52 5.09 -6.39
C CYS A 1 7.25 3.62 -6.65
N ILE A 2 6.63 2.92 -5.70
CA ILE A 2 6.11 1.57 -5.88
C ILE A 2 4.59 1.66 -5.87
N VAL A 3 3.95 0.99 -6.82
CA VAL A 3 2.49 0.86 -6.92
C VAL A 3 2.20 -0.63 -6.99
N SER A 4 1.64 -1.19 -5.93
CA SER A 4 1.34 -2.62 -5.86
C SER A 4 0.11 -2.88 -4.99
N SER A 5 -0.63 -3.93 -5.34
CA SER A 5 -1.79 -4.43 -4.59
C SER A 5 -1.51 -5.75 -3.86
N ASP A 6 -0.27 -6.23 -3.93
CA ASP A 6 0.14 -7.50 -3.35
C ASP A 6 0.71 -7.27 -1.94
N SER A 7 0.12 -7.96 -0.96
CA SER A 7 0.46 -7.85 0.46
C SER A 7 1.87 -8.33 0.78
N ASP A 8 2.49 -9.14 -0.07
CA ASP A 8 3.88 -9.62 0.13
C ASP A 8 4.90 -8.47 0.11
N PHE A 9 4.53 -7.33 -0.48
CA PHE A 9 5.37 -6.13 -0.50
C PHE A 9 5.30 -5.30 0.78
N THR A 10 4.60 -5.74 1.85
CA THR A 10 4.49 -4.98 3.11
C THR A 10 5.86 -4.51 3.64
N LYS A 11 6.86 -5.41 3.69
CA LYS A 11 8.21 -5.05 4.18
C LYS A 11 8.95 -4.09 3.22
N LEU A 12 8.73 -4.24 1.92
CA LEU A 12 9.35 -3.38 0.90
C LEU A 12 8.73 -1.98 0.93
N ALA A 13 7.40 -1.88 1.03
CA ALA A 13 6.65 -0.65 1.20
C ALA A 13 7.15 0.14 2.43
N SER A 14 7.26 -0.52 3.59
CA SER A 14 7.79 0.12 4.79
C SER A 14 9.20 0.69 4.58
N ARG A 15 10.12 -0.06 3.95
CA ARG A 15 11.49 0.42 3.70
C ARG A 15 11.54 1.59 2.72
N ILE A 16 10.72 1.58 1.67
CA ILE A 16 10.63 2.67 0.69
C ILE A 16 10.13 3.94 1.38
N ARG A 17 9.10 3.81 2.23
CA ARG A 17 8.57 4.90 3.03
C ARG A 17 9.59 5.45 4.04
N GLU A 18 10.29 4.57 4.75
CA GLU A 18 11.39 4.93 5.66
C GLU A 18 12.54 5.65 4.94
N SER A 19 12.74 5.36 3.65
CA SER A 19 13.72 6.05 2.80
C SER A 19 13.24 7.43 2.29
N GLY A 20 12.06 7.89 2.72
CA GLY A 20 11.49 9.19 2.35
C GLY A 20 10.77 9.22 1.01
N LEU A 21 10.48 8.06 0.41
CA LEU A 21 9.73 7.98 -0.84
C LEU A 21 8.26 7.67 -0.57
N VAL A 22 7.37 8.32 -1.31
CA VAL A 22 5.92 8.10 -1.18
C VAL A 22 5.53 6.72 -1.72
N VAL A 23 4.72 6.00 -0.95
CA VAL A 23 4.17 4.68 -1.26
C VAL A 23 2.66 4.77 -1.44
N TYR A 24 2.19 4.33 -2.62
CA TYR A 24 0.77 4.22 -2.93
C TYR A 24 0.35 2.75 -2.97
N GLY A 25 -0.58 2.37 -2.09
CA GLY A 25 -1.21 1.07 -2.07
C GLY A 25 -2.58 1.10 -2.72
N PHE A 26 -2.96 0.00 -3.35
CA PHE A 26 -4.28 -0.19 -3.94
C PHE A 26 -4.82 -1.56 -3.52
N GLY A 27 -6.10 -1.65 -3.19
CA GLY A 27 -6.70 -2.95 -2.90
C GLY A 27 -8.15 -2.87 -2.47
N GLU A 28 -8.71 -4.02 -2.14
CA GLU A 28 -10.10 -4.14 -1.68
C GLU A 28 -10.19 -3.90 -0.16
N LYS A 29 -11.41 -3.75 0.40
CA LYS A 29 -11.57 -3.64 1.86
C LYS A 29 -11.04 -4.84 2.64
N LYS A 30 -10.93 -6.01 2.01
CA LYS A 30 -10.35 -7.22 2.60
C LYS A 30 -8.83 -7.20 2.70
N THR A 31 -8.16 -6.19 2.14
CA THR A 31 -6.70 -6.08 2.20
C THR A 31 -6.23 -5.98 3.66
N PRO A 32 -5.21 -6.76 4.08
CA PRO A 32 -4.75 -6.77 5.45
C PRO A 32 -4.31 -5.38 5.94
N GLU A 33 -4.75 -5.01 7.14
CA GLU A 33 -4.40 -3.76 7.82
C GLU A 33 -2.88 -3.49 7.92
N PRO A 34 -2.01 -4.51 8.10
CA PRO A 34 -0.56 -4.30 8.07
C PRO A 34 -0.04 -3.74 6.74
N PHE A 35 -0.63 -4.13 5.61
CA PHE A 35 -0.22 -3.62 4.29
C PHE A 35 -0.77 -2.20 4.05
N VAL A 36 -2.02 -1.95 4.44
CA VAL A 36 -2.63 -0.60 4.40
C VAL A 36 -1.76 0.38 5.19
N SER A 37 -1.35 -0.02 6.40
CA SER A 37 -0.50 0.79 7.29
C SER A 37 0.95 0.93 6.83
N ALA A 38 1.39 0.16 5.84
CA ALA A 38 2.73 0.28 5.24
C ALA A 38 2.78 1.31 4.09
N CYS A 39 1.62 1.78 3.62
CA CYS A 39 1.51 2.79 2.56
C CYS A 39 1.35 4.19 3.15
N ASP A 40 1.66 5.24 2.38
CA ASP A 40 1.33 6.63 2.73
C ASP A 40 -0.10 6.98 2.33
N LYS A 41 -0.53 6.45 1.19
CA LYS A 41 -1.91 6.52 0.71
C LYS A 41 -2.35 5.14 0.26
N PHE A 42 -3.52 4.72 0.74
CA PHE A 42 -4.15 3.49 0.30
C PHE A 42 -5.47 3.82 -0.38
N ILE A 43 -5.66 3.36 -1.61
CA ILE A 43 -6.86 3.60 -2.39
C ILE A 43 -7.65 2.29 -2.47
N TYR A 44 -8.87 2.33 -1.95
CA TYR A 44 -9.80 1.21 -2.07
C TYR A 44 -10.35 1.15 -3.50
N THR A 45 -10.13 0.04 -4.19
CA THR A 45 -10.53 -0.15 -5.61
C THR A 45 -12.05 -0.18 -5.79
N GLU A 46 -12.80 -0.47 -4.74
CA GLU A 46 -14.27 -0.38 -4.69
C GLU A 46 -14.80 1.04 -4.92
N VAL A 47 -13.95 2.07 -4.74
CA VAL A 47 -14.31 3.48 -4.93
C VAL A 47 -14.07 3.94 -6.38
N LEU A 48 -13.46 3.08 -7.22
CA LEU A 48 -13.14 3.38 -8.63
C LEU A 48 -14.20 2.88 -9.63
N VAL A 49 -15.39 2.49 -9.13
CA VAL A 49 -16.52 1.99 -9.93
C VAL A 49 -17.53 3.11 -10.19
#